data_AF-A0A378QZS6-F1
#
_entry.id   AF-A0A378QZS6-F1
#
_cell.length_a   1.000
_cell.length_b   1.000
_cell.length_c   1.000
_cell.angle_alpha   90.00
_cell.angle_beta   90.00
_cell.angle_gamma   90.00
#
_symmetry.space_group_name_H-M   'P 1'
#
loop_
_entity.id
_entity.type
_entity.pdbx_description
1 polymer ?
#
loop_
_entity_poly.entity_id
_entity_poly.type
_entity_poly.pdbx_seq_one_letter_code
_entity_poly.pdbx_strand_id
1 'polypeptide(L)'
;MNTQDDVKAFEEAVFADADKWGSRELGADEAFVDTYKSKKVKKILDNANKGKTQLISIRMPVALVEDLKLIGESENLGYQTLVKNVLQRFVDAENRKKFNQVISEKRQLEIELAAARLELKQLKQA
;
A
#
# COMPACT_ATOMS: atom_id res chain seq x y z
N MET A 1 -17.75 5.33 -47.16
CA MET A 1 -16.63 5.92 -46.40
C MET A 1 -16.38 4.99 -45.24
N ASN A 2 -15.31 4.21 -45.32
CA ASN A 2 -15.10 3.01 -44.50
C ASN A 2 -14.37 3.40 -43.22
N THR A 3 -15.12 3.64 -42.15
CA THR A 3 -14.67 4.16 -40.85
C THR A 3 -13.55 3.32 -40.22
N GLN A 4 -13.42 2.06 -40.63
CA GLN A 4 -12.44 1.11 -40.13
C GLN A 4 -11.03 1.33 -40.71
N ASP A 5 -10.93 1.83 -41.94
CA ASP A 5 -9.64 2.15 -42.57
C ASP A 5 -9.06 3.45 -42.00
N ASP A 6 -9.92 4.41 -41.67
CA ASP A 6 -9.54 5.68 -41.02
C ASP A 6 -9.00 5.46 -39.60
N VAL A 7 -9.61 4.55 -38.84
CA VAL A 7 -9.16 4.19 -37.47
C VAL A 7 -7.83 3.46 -37.51
N LYS A 8 -7.64 2.56 -38.48
CA LYS A 8 -6.38 1.82 -38.63
C LYS A 8 -5.23 2.72 -39.07
N ALA A 9 -5.49 3.67 -39.96
CA ALA A 9 -4.52 4.69 -40.36
C ALA A 9 -4.15 5.63 -39.18
N PHE A 10 -5.11 5.94 -38.30
CA PHE A 10 -4.85 6.71 -37.09
C PHE A 10 -4.02 5.93 -36.06
N GLU A 11 -4.31 4.65 -35.82
CA GLU A 11 -3.51 3.79 -34.95
C GLU A 11 -2.07 3.67 -35.44
N GLU A 12 -1.86 3.41 -36.75
CA GLU A 12 -0.52 3.35 -37.33
C GLU A 12 0.23 4.69 -37.18
N ALA A 13 -0.45 5.83 -37.32
CA ALA A 13 0.16 7.14 -37.12
C ALA A 13 0.55 7.42 -35.66
N VAL A 14 -0.26 6.96 -34.69
CA VAL A 14 0.02 7.14 -33.25
C VAL A 14 1.17 6.25 -32.79
N PHE A 15 1.27 5.03 -33.30
CA PHE A 15 2.31 4.07 -32.90
C PHE A 15 3.56 4.06 -33.79
N ALA A 16 3.60 4.85 -34.86
CA ALA A 16 4.74 4.96 -35.78
C ALA A 16 6.07 5.30 -35.07
N ASP A 17 6.02 6.08 -33.99
CA ASP A 17 7.18 6.51 -33.22
C ASP A 17 7.39 5.71 -31.92
N ALA A 18 6.64 4.63 -31.69
CA ALA A 18 6.73 3.83 -30.48
C ALA A 18 8.13 3.20 -30.31
N ASP A 19 8.75 2.77 -31.41
CA ASP A 19 10.08 2.16 -31.38
C ASP A 19 11.19 3.14 -30.94
N LYS A 20 10.99 4.44 -31.17
CA LYS A 20 11.94 5.50 -30.78
C LYS A 20 12.01 5.72 -29.27
N TRP A 21 10.97 5.30 -28.53
CA TRP A 21 11.02 5.23 -27.07
C TRP A 21 11.90 4.07 -26.60
N GLY A 22 11.86 2.93 -27.31
CA GLY A 22 12.67 1.75 -27.02
C GLY A 22 14.16 1.95 -27.33
N SER A 23 14.48 2.68 -28.41
CA SER A 23 15.86 3.04 -28.77
C SER A 23 16.45 4.19 -27.92
N ARG A 24 15.65 4.78 -27.02
CA ARG A 24 15.99 5.95 -26.19
C ARG A 24 16.29 7.22 -27.00
N GLU A 25 15.86 7.29 -28.26
CA GLU A 25 15.94 8.51 -29.06
C GLU A 25 15.00 9.60 -28.53
N LEU A 26 13.85 9.21 -27.97
CA LEU A 26 12.92 10.10 -27.29
C LEU A 26 13.12 10.05 -25.77
N GLY A 27 13.21 11.22 -25.13
CA GLY A 27 13.25 11.37 -23.67
C GLY A 27 14.61 11.16 -23.00
N ALA A 28 15.67 10.84 -23.76
CA ALA A 28 17.04 10.75 -23.24
C ALA A 28 17.84 12.06 -23.35
N ASP A 29 17.27 13.09 -23.98
CA ASP A 29 17.91 14.40 -24.12
C ASP A 29 17.98 15.12 -22.78
N GLU A 30 19.20 15.49 -22.38
CA GLU A 30 19.48 16.19 -21.12
C GLU A 30 18.79 17.57 -21.06
N ALA A 31 18.48 18.16 -22.22
CA ALA A 31 17.72 19.41 -22.35
C ALA A 31 16.29 19.34 -21.80
N PHE A 32 15.71 18.13 -21.70
CA PHE A 32 14.36 17.92 -21.16
C PHE A 32 14.38 17.37 -19.72
N VAL A 33 15.56 17.21 -19.13
CA VAL A 33 15.74 16.71 -17.75
C VAL A 33 15.92 17.90 -16.81
N ASP A 34 14.86 18.30 -16.10
CA ASP A 34 15.00 19.28 -15.02
C ASP A 34 15.43 18.57 -13.72
N THR A 35 16.66 18.85 -13.28
CA THR A 35 17.16 18.31 -12.01
C THR A 35 16.86 19.28 -10.88
N TYR A 36 16.44 18.76 -9.73
CA TYR A 36 16.15 19.60 -8.56
C TYR A 36 17.40 20.39 -8.14
N LYS A 37 17.35 21.71 -8.30
CA LYS A 37 18.45 22.65 -8.01
C LYS A 37 18.91 22.66 -6.54
N SER A 38 18.17 22.04 -5.62
CA SER A 38 18.48 22.04 -4.19
C SER A 38 18.28 20.67 -3.53
N LYS A 39 19.32 20.21 -2.81
CA LYS A 39 19.28 18.99 -1.98
C LYS A 39 18.20 19.02 -0.89
N LYS A 40 17.76 20.22 -0.45
CA LYS A 40 16.68 20.37 0.54
C LYS A 40 15.31 20.02 -0.05
N VAL A 41 15.05 20.43 -1.30
CA VAL A 41 13.80 20.14 -2.01
C VAL A 41 13.67 18.63 -2.24
N LYS A 42 14.75 17.96 -2.65
CA LYS A 42 14.79 16.49 -2.79
C LYS A 42 14.43 15.76 -1.50
N LYS A 43 15.01 16.14 -0.35
CA LYS A 43 14.70 15.52 0.96
C LYS A 43 13.25 15.75 1.41
N ILE A 44 12.69 16.93 1.13
CA ILE A 44 11.29 17.25 1.49
C ILE A 44 10.33 16.41 0.64
N LEU A 45 10.55 16.31 -0.66
CA LEU A 45 9.80 15.42 -1.55
C LEU A 45 9.94 13.96 -1.10
N ASP A 46 11.15 13.53 -0.75
CA ASP A 46 11.38 12.17 -0.29
C ASP A 46 10.66 11.84 1.03
N ASN A 47 10.61 12.77 1.98
CA ASN A 47 9.94 12.62 3.28
C ASN A 47 8.42 12.90 3.24
N ALA A 48 7.93 13.67 2.28
CA ALA A 48 6.49 13.93 2.09
C ALA A 48 5.71 12.69 1.63
N ASN A 49 6.43 11.61 1.30
CA ASN A 49 5.89 10.35 0.81
C ASN A 49 5.27 9.48 1.93
N LYS A 50 4.21 9.97 2.58
CA LYS A 50 3.32 9.13 3.41
C LYS A 50 2.58 8.04 2.62
N GLY A 51 2.72 8.01 1.28
CA GLY A 51 2.14 7.01 0.37
C GLY A 51 3.17 6.21 -0.44
N LYS A 52 4.46 6.20 -0.06
CA LYS A 52 5.48 5.41 -0.76
C LYS A 52 5.11 3.92 -0.70
N THR A 53 4.79 3.33 -1.84
CA THR A 53 4.60 1.88 -1.94
C THR A 53 5.97 1.25 -2.18
N GLN A 54 6.35 0.26 -1.39
CA GLN A 54 7.57 -0.50 -1.63
C GLN A 54 7.28 -1.64 -2.61
N LEU A 55 8.11 -1.78 -3.64
CA LEU A 55 8.09 -2.95 -4.50
C LEU A 55 8.55 -4.17 -3.69
N ILE A 56 7.69 -5.17 -3.63
CA ILE A 56 7.98 -6.46 -3.00
C ILE A 56 7.74 -7.56 -4.03
N SER A 57 8.65 -8.53 -4.07
CA SER A 57 8.48 -9.74 -4.88
C SER A 57 8.08 -10.88 -3.95
N ILE A 58 6.88 -11.42 -4.14
CA ILE A 58 6.35 -12.55 -3.35
C ILE A 58 6.07 -13.69 -4.32
N ARG A 59 6.59 -14.88 -4.01
CA ARG A 59 6.23 -16.11 -4.73
C ARG A 59 4.91 -16.63 -4.19
N MET A 60 3.94 -16.86 -5.08
CA MET A 60 2.63 -17.40 -4.75
C MET A 60 2.31 -18.59 -5.67
N PRO A 61 1.51 -19.58 -5.23
CA PRO A 61 1.01 -20.64 -6.09
C PRO A 61 0.21 -20.07 -7.27
N VAL A 62 0.32 -20.67 -8.45
CA VAL A 62 -0.37 -20.21 -9.67
C VAL A 62 -1.88 -20.20 -9.49
N ALA A 63 -2.45 -21.29 -8.96
CA ALA A 63 -3.88 -21.39 -8.70
C ALA A 63 -4.41 -20.25 -7.80
N LEU A 64 -3.66 -19.87 -6.77
CA LEU A 64 -4.04 -18.76 -5.89
C LEU A 64 -4.07 -17.42 -6.63
N VAL A 65 -3.14 -17.18 -7.56
CA VAL A 65 -3.11 -15.96 -8.36
C VAL A 65 -4.29 -15.90 -9.31
N GLU A 66 -4.68 -17.04 -9.89
CA GLU A 66 -5.85 -17.16 -10.76
C GLU A 66 -7.14 -16.90 -9.99
N ASP A 67 -7.31 -17.52 -8.82
CA ASP A 67 -8.47 -17.29 -7.95
C ASP A 67 -8.58 -15.82 -7.53
N LEU A 68 -7.46 -15.18 -7.19
CA LEU A 68 -7.44 -13.75 -6.83
C LEU A 68 -7.82 -12.84 -8.00
N LYS A 69 -7.50 -13.23 -9.24
CA LYS A 69 -7.93 -12.47 -10.42
C LYS A 69 -9.44 -12.61 -10.62
N LEU A 70 -9.98 -13.82 -10.52
CA LEU A 70 -11.41 -14.08 -10.65
C LEU A 70 -12.23 -13.31 -9.59
N ILE A 71 -11.78 -13.34 -8.34
CA ILE A 71 -12.42 -12.57 -7.26
C ILE A 71 -12.32 -11.08 -7.54
N GLY A 72 -11.17 -10.60 -8.00
CA GLY A 72 -10.98 -9.20 -8.39
C GLY A 72 -11.96 -8.75 -9.46
N GLU A 73 -12.13 -9.55 -10.52
CA GLU A 73 -13.09 -9.29 -11.60
C GLU A 73 -14.53 -9.21 -11.07
N SER A 74 -14.95 -10.12 -10.18
CA SER A 74 -16.29 -10.08 -9.60
C SER A 74 -16.58 -8.82 -8.77
N GLU A 75 -15.55 -8.29 -8.12
CA GLU A 75 -15.63 -7.10 -7.26
C GLU A 75 -15.29 -5.80 -8.02
N ASN A 76 -15.09 -5.87 -9.35
CA ASN A 76 -14.60 -4.76 -10.19
C ASN A 76 -13.29 -4.11 -9.67
N LEU A 77 -12.42 -4.90 -9.06
CA LEU A 77 -11.14 -4.48 -8.50
C LEU A 77 -10.00 -5.27 -9.14
N GLY A 78 -8.92 -4.59 -9.52
CA GLY A 78 -7.71 -5.30 -9.96
C GLY A 78 -7.17 -6.21 -8.84
N TYR A 79 -6.69 -7.40 -9.18
CA TYR A 79 -6.19 -8.37 -8.18
C TYR A 79 -5.10 -7.78 -7.27
N GLN A 80 -4.26 -6.88 -7.81
CA GLN A 80 -3.22 -6.21 -7.01
C GLN A 80 -3.81 -5.32 -5.91
N THR A 81 -4.91 -4.61 -6.21
CA THR A 81 -5.63 -3.78 -5.23
C THR A 81 -6.31 -4.66 -4.20
N LEU A 82 -6.92 -5.76 -4.63
CA LEU A 82 -7.53 -6.75 -3.74
C LEU A 82 -6.49 -7.30 -2.74
N VAL A 83 -5.34 -7.75 -3.22
CA VAL A 83 -4.26 -8.29 -2.37
C VAL A 83 -3.79 -7.26 -1.35
N LYS A 84 -3.59 -6.00 -1.75
CA LYS A 84 -3.22 -4.92 -0.83
C LYS A 84 -4.25 -4.75 0.29
N ASN A 85 -5.54 -4.72 -0.07
CA ASN A 85 -6.62 -4.57 0.89
C ASN A 85 -6.72 -5.76 1.86
N VAL A 86 -6.55 -6.99 1.36
CA VAL A 86 -6.54 -8.19 2.21
C VAL A 86 -5.40 -8.15 3.21
N LEU A 87 -4.19 -7.83 2.75
CA LEU A 87 -3.02 -7.72 3.63
C LEU A 87 -3.20 -6.62 4.68
N GLN A 88 -3.74 -5.45 4.30
CA GLN A 88 -4.02 -4.38 5.24
C GLN A 88 -5.05 -4.80 6.29
N ARG A 89 -6.16 -5.41 5.86
CA ARG A 89 -7.20 -5.90 6.78
C ARG A 89 -6.67 -6.93 7.76
N PHE A 90 -5.77 -7.81 7.32
CA PHE A 90 -5.12 -8.80 8.17
C PHE A 90 -4.23 -8.12 9.23
N VAL A 91 -3.37 -7.19 8.82
CA VAL A 91 -2.50 -6.44 9.74
C VAL A 91 -3.33 -5.66 10.77
N ASP A 92 -4.39 -4.99 10.33
CA ASP A 92 -5.26 -4.23 11.22
C ASP A 92 -5.95 -5.13 12.25
N ALA A 93 -6.39 -6.33 11.84
CA ALA A 93 -7.01 -7.30 12.74
C ALA A 93 -6.03 -7.81 13.80
N GLU A 94 -4.81 -8.17 13.41
CA GLU A 94 -3.77 -8.61 14.35
C GLU A 94 -3.36 -7.49 15.32
N ASN A 95 -3.25 -6.26 14.85
CA ASN A 95 -2.96 -5.11 15.71
C ASN A 95 -4.09 -4.87 16.72
N ARG A 96 -5.36 -4.91 16.29
CA ARG A 96 -6.51 -4.80 17.21
C ARG A 96 -6.48 -5.88 18.28
N LYS A 97 -6.15 -7.12 17.92
CA LYS A 97 -6.04 -8.23 18.89
C LYS A 97 -4.99 -7.93 19.97
N LYS A 98 -3.80 -7.46 19.56
CA LYS A 98 -2.73 -7.07 20.50
C LYS A 98 -3.16 -5.92 21.41
N PHE A 99 -3.80 -4.88 20.88
CA PHE A 99 -4.28 -3.77 21.70
C PHE A 99 -5.34 -4.21 22.70
N ASN A 100 -6.28 -5.04 22.30
CA ASN A 100 -7.30 -5.58 23.19
C ASN A 100 -6.69 -6.40 24.32
N GLN A 101 -5.65 -7.17 24.04
CA GLN A 101 -4.90 -7.91 25.06
C GLN A 101 -4.27 -6.96 26.07
N VAL A 102 -3.52 -5.95 25.62
CA VAL A 102 -2.90 -4.95 26.50
C VAL A 102 -3.93 -4.21 27.36
N ILE A 103 -5.08 -3.85 26.77
CA ILE A 103 -6.18 -3.19 27.51
C ILE A 103 -6.73 -4.13 28.58
N SER A 104 -6.92 -5.41 28.27
CA SER A 104 -7.42 -6.40 29.22
C SER A 104 -6.45 -6.63 30.40
N GLU A 105 -5.15 -6.73 30.11
CA GLU A 105 -4.10 -6.88 31.12
C GLU A 105 -4.02 -5.64 32.01
N LYS A 106 -4.06 -4.44 31.43
CA LYS A 106 -4.09 -3.20 32.20
C LYS A 106 -5.30 -3.13 33.13
N ARG A 107 -6.48 -3.50 32.64
CA ARG A 107 -7.73 -3.50 33.44
C ARG A 107 -7.63 -4.49 34.61
N GLN A 108 -7.06 -5.66 34.37
CA GLN A 108 -6.85 -6.66 35.40
C GLN A 108 -5.91 -6.16 36.51
N LEU A 109 -4.78 -5.55 36.12
CA LEU A 109 -3.83 -4.95 37.05
C LEU A 109 -4.46 -3.80 37.86
N GLU A 110 -5.30 -2.97 37.25
CA GLU A 110 -6.01 -1.88 37.95
C GLU A 110 -6.99 -2.44 39.00
N ILE A 111 -7.66 -3.54 38.70
CA ILE A 111 -8.56 -4.23 39.65
C ILE A 111 -7.75 -4.81 40.83
N GLU A 112 -6.65 -5.52 40.54
CA GLU A 112 -5.78 -6.10 41.56
C GLU A 112 -5.16 -5.03 42.46
N LEU A 113 -4.70 -3.92 41.86
CA LEU A 113 -4.12 -2.81 42.61
C LEU A 113 -5.17 -2.09 43.46
N ALA A 114 -6.41 -1.98 43.00
CA ALA A 114 -7.51 -1.44 43.80
C ALA A 114 -7.85 -2.36 44.99
N ALA A 115 -7.88 -3.69 44.78
CA ALA A 115 -8.09 -4.66 45.85
C ALA A 115 -6.97 -4.60 46.90
N ALA A 116 -5.71 -4.62 46.47
CA ALA A 116 -4.55 -4.52 47.36
C ALA A 116 -4.54 -3.21 48.17
N ARG A 117 -4.95 -2.09 47.57
CA ARG A 117 -5.08 -0.80 48.28
C ARG A 117 -6.17 -0.84 49.36
N LEU A 118 -7.27 -1.55 49.13
CA LEU A 118 -8.35 -1.68 50.10
C LEU A 118 -7.88 -2.51 51.32
N GLU A 119 -7.20 -3.62 51.08
CA GLU A 119 -6.63 -4.47 52.14
C GLU A 119 -5.64 -3.70 53.01
N LEU A 120 -4.71 -2.95 52.39
CA LEU A 120 -3.77 -2.11 53.13
C LEU A 120 -4.47 -1.05 53.98
N LYS A 121 -5.59 -0.50 53.51
CA LYS A 121 -6.36 0.48 54.28
C LYS A 121 -7.03 -0.17 55.50
N GLN A 122 -7.53 -1.38 55.36
CA GLN A 122 -8.15 -2.14 56.45
C GLN A 122 -7.12 -2.52 57.52
N LEU A 123 -5.93 -2.98 57.12
CA LEU A 123 -4.84 -3.32 58.05
C LEU A 123 -4.29 -2.12 58.82
N LYS A 124 -4.34 -0.91 58.24
CA LYS A 124 -3.95 0.33 58.93
C LYS A 124 -5.00 0.87 59.89
N GLN A 125 -6.24 0.37 59.81
CA GLN A 125 -7.34 0.78 60.69
C GLN A 125 -7.58 -0.19 61.85
N ALA A 126 -6.93 -1.36 61.85
CA ALA A 126 -6.88 -2.32 62.95
C ALA A 126 -5.65 -2.06 63.84
#